data_AF-A0AAW9ECW8-F1
#
_entry.id   AF-A0AAW9ECW8-F1
#
_cell.length_a   1.000
_cell.length_b   1.000
_cell.length_c   1.000
_cell.angle_alpha   90.00
_cell.angle_beta   90.00
_cell.angle_gamma   90.00
#
_symmetry.space_group_name_H-M   'P 1'
#
loop_
_entity.id
_entity.type
_entity.pdbx_description
1 polymer ?
#
loop_
_entity_poly.entity_id
_entity_poly.type
_entity_poly.pdbx_seq_one_letter_code
_entity_poly.pdbx_strand_id
1 'polypeptide(L)'
;VENREVKGSMWHLRYPLADGVKTAEGKDYLIVATTRPETLLGDTGVAVNPEDPRYKDLIGKEVILPLMNRRIPILADEHADMEKGTGCVKITPAHDFNDYEVGRRHQLPMINIMDFDGNIRVSAEVLD
;
A
#
# COMPACT_ATOMS: atom_id res chain seq x y z
N VAL A 1 13.25 -1.70 20.58
CA VAL A 1 11.79 -1.69 20.83
C VAL A 1 11.40 -3.07 21.34
N GLU A 2 10.50 -3.15 22.32
CA GLU A 2 9.92 -4.41 22.82
C GLU A 2 8.55 -4.62 22.16
N ASN A 3 8.30 -5.78 21.55
CA ASN A 3 7.00 -6.09 20.95
C ASN A 3 6.06 -6.68 21.98
N ARG A 4 4.84 -6.14 22.07
CA ARG A 4 3.77 -6.66 22.94
C ARG A 4 2.51 -6.88 22.10
N GLU A 5 1.85 -8.00 22.33
CA GLU A 5 0.57 -8.27 21.70
C GLU A 5 -0.51 -7.38 22.30
N VAL A 6 -1.29 -6.74 21.43
CA VAL A 6 -2.42 -5.89 21.80
C VAL A 6 -3.61 -6.23 20.92
N LYS A 7 -4.83 -6.10 21.47
CA LYS A 7 -6.05 -6.29 20.70
C LYS A 7 -6.24 -5.10 19.75
N GLY A 8 -6.16 -5.36 18.44
CA GLY A 8 -6.34 -4.38 17.39
C GLY A 8 -7.50 -4.68 16.46
N SER A 9 -7.62 -3.90 15.39
CA SER A 9 -8.55 -4.11 14.28
C SER A 9 -7.80 -4.33 12.97
N MET A 10 -8.36 -5.18 12.12
CA MET A 10 -7.90 -5.35 10.74
C MET A 10 -8.89 -4.68 9.80
N TRP A 11 -8.42 -3.70 9.04
CA TRP A 11 -9.22 -2.92 8.10
C TRP A 11 -9.05 -3.46 6.69
N HIS A 12 -10.15 -3.49 5.92
CA HIS A 12 -10.15 -3.90 4.52
C HIS A 12 -10.61 -2.73 3.66
N LEU A 13 -9.69 -2.17 2.88
CA LEU A 13 -9.88 -0.94 2.14
C LEU A 13 -9.86 -1.25 0.65
N ARG A 14 -10.82 -0.68 -0.09
CA ARG A 14 -10.88 -0.82 -1.55
C ARG A 14 -10.06 0.26 -2.22
N TYR A 15 -9.12 -0.14 -3.07
CA TYR A 15 -8.31 0.73 -3.92
C TYR A 15 -8.81 0.54 -5.36
N PRO A 16 -9.59 1.49 -5.91
CA PRO A 16 -10.09 1.38 -7.28
C PRO A 16 -8.95 1.20 -8.28
N LEU A 17 -9.10 0.28 -9.22
CA LEU A 17 -8.18 0.13 -10.34
C LEU A 17 -8.38 1.29 -11.31
N ALA A 18 -7.27 1.85 -11.81
CA ALA A 18 -7.33 2.93 -12.79
C ALA A 18 -7.74 2.42 -14.17
N ASP A 19 -8.16 3.34 -15.04
CA ASP A 19 -8.31 3.11 -16.50
C ASP A 19 -9.25 1.95 -16.90
N GLY A 20 -10.25 1.66 -16.05
CA GLY A 20 -11.22 0.58 -16.30
C GLY A 20 -10.61 -0.83 -16.22
N VAL A 21 -9.39 -0.95 -15.70
CA VAL A 21 -8.72 -2.22 -15.45
C VAL A 21 -9.54 -3.04 -14.46
N LYS A 22 -9.54 -4.36 -14.67
CA LYS A 22 -10.21 -5.31 -13.80
C LYS A 22 -9.27 -6.43 -13.38
N THR A 23 -9.49 -6.97 -12.18
CA THR A 23 -8.83 -8.21 -11.74
C THR A 23 -9.26 -9.39 -12.61
N ALA A 24 -8.57 -10.53 -12.48
CA ALA A 24 -8.97 -11.78 -13.15
C ALA A 24 -10.42 -12.20 -12.85
N GLU A 25 -10.95 -11.78 -11.70
CA GLU A 25 -12.33 -12.03 -11.27
C GLU A 25 -13.33 -10.94 -11.72
N GLY A 26 -12.89 -9.96 -12.52
CA GLY A 26 -13.75 -8.90 -13.05
C GLY A 26 -14.01 -7.72 -12.09
N LYS A 27 -13.34 -7.66 -10.94
CA LYS A 27 -13.46 -6.55 -9.97
C LYS A 27 -12.66 -5.35 -10.46
N ASP A 28 -13.18 -4.14 -10.24
CA ASP A 28 -12.53 -2.86 -10.58
C ASP A 28 -11.78 -2.24 -9.39
N TYR A 29 -11.38 -3.04 -8.41
CA TYR A 29 -10.61 -2.61 -7.24
C TYR A 29 -9.75 -3.75 -6.70
N LEU A 30 -8.70 -3.38 -5.96
CA LEU A 30 -7.97 -4.26 -5.04
C LEU A 30 -8.50 -4.08 -3.62
N ILE A 31 -8.46 -5.13 -2.81
CA ILE A 31 -8.69 -5.03 -1.37
C ILE A 31 -7.33 -5.09 -0.69
N VAL A 32 -7.00 -4.05 0.08
CA VAL A 32 -5.80 -4.02 0.90
C VAL A 32 -6.21 -4.19 2.36
N ALA A 33 -5.51 -5.08 3.07
CA ALA A 33 -5.68 -5.28 4.50
C ALA A 33 -4.62 -4.49 5.30
N THR A 34 -5.01 -3.76 6.33
CA THR A 34 -4.05 -3.04 7.19
C THR A 34 -4.55 -2.87 8.62
N THR A 35 -3.63 -2.80 9.58
CA THR A 35 -3.90 -2.40 10.97
C THR A 35 -3.73 -0.90 11.20
N ARG A 36 -3.15 -0.17 10.24
CA ARG A 36 -2.84 1.27 10.32
C ARG A 36 -3.52 2.05 9.21
N PRO A 37 -4.87 2.17 9.22
CA PRO A 37 -5.62 2.83 8.14
C PRO A 37 -5.21 4.30 7.94
N GLU A 38 -4.74 5.00 8.97
CA GLU A 38 -4.25 6.38 8.93
C GLU A 38 -3.05 6.56 8.00
N THR A 39 -2.21 5.53 7.85
CA THR A 39 -1.01 5.59 6.99
C THR A 39 -1.36 5.57 5.50
N LEU A 40 -2.61 5.22 5.13
CA LEU A 40 -3.09 5.23 3.74
C LEU A 40 -2.77 6.55 3.02
N LEU A 41 -2.83 7.68 3.74
CA LEU A 41 -2.54 9.00 3.18
C LEU A 41 -1.13 9.11 2.56
N GLY A 42 -0.19 8.30 3.04
CA GLY A 42 1.21 8.24 2.61
C GLY A 42 1.54 7.09 1.66
N ASP A 43 0.58 6.26 1.24
CA ASP A 43 0.84 5.11 0.38
C ASP A 43 1.42 5.55 -0.96
N THR A 44 2.48 4.90 -1.42
CA THR A 44 3.13 5.21 -2.71
C THR A 44 3.17 4.05 -3.68
N GLY A 45 2.62 2.89 -3.29
CA GLY A 45 2.41 1.74 -4.17
C GLY A 45 1.55 0.68 -3.51
N VAL A 46 1.15 -0.32 -4.30
CA VAL A 46 0.57 -1.58 -3.81
C VAL A 46 1.45 -2.71 -4.31
N ALA A 47 2.04 -3.49 -3.40
CA ALA A 47 2.80 -4.68 -3.74
C ALA A 47 1.87 -5.90 -3.88
N VAL A 48 2.14 -6.70 -4.90
CA VAL A 48 1.57 -8.02 -5.11
C VAL A 48 2.69 -9.01 -5.43
N ASN A 49 2.48 -10.28 -5.12
CA ASN A 49 3.45 -11.30 -5.49
C ASN A 49 3.42 -11.53 -7.02
N PRO A 50 4.58 -11.59 -7.72
CA PRO A 50 4.63 -11.84 -9.15
C PRO A 50 4.02 -13.19 -9.57
N GLU A 51 4.07 -14.18 -8.68
CA GLU A 51 3.51 -15.51 -8.92
C GLU A 51 2.02 -15.61 -8.57
N ASP A 52 1.39 -14.52 -8.10
CA ASP A 52 -0.03 -14.52 -7.76
C ASP A 52 -0.91 -14.44 -9.01
N PRO A 53 -1.58 -15.53 -9.43
CA PRO A 53 -2.41 -15.51 -10.63
C PRO A 53 -3.60 -14.55 -10.52
N ARG A 54 -3.98 -14.12 -9.31
CA ARG A 54 -5.05 -13.15 -9.09
C ARG A 54 -4.66 -11.74 -9.55
N TYR A 55 -3.37 -11.40 -9.45
CA TYR A 55 -2.89 -10.01 -9.58
C TYR A 55 -1.69 -9.83 -10.51
N LYS A 56 -1.01 -10.88 -10.97
CA LYS A 56 0.21 -10.77 -11.80
C LYS A 56 0.02 -9.89 -13.04
N ASP A 57 -1.17 -9.96 -13.68
CA ASP A 57 -1.49 -9.20 -14.87
C ASP A 57 -1.77 -7.70 -14.57
N LEU A 58 -1.79 -7.33 -13.28
CA LEU A 58 -1.95 -5.97 -12.80
C LEU A 58 -0.63 -5.27 -12.49
N ILE A 59 0.49 -5.99 -12.47
CA ILE A 59 1.82 -5.41 -12.25
C ILE A 59 2.12 -4.36 -13.32
N GLY A 60 2.59 -3.19 -12.91
CA GLY A 60 2.83 -2.04 -13.77
C GLY A 60 1.58 -1.21 -14.09
N LYS A 61 0.39 -1.66 -13.68
CA LYS A 61 -0.85 -0.84 -13.71
C LYS A 61 -0.93 -0.02 -12.43
N GLU A 62 -2.00 0.78 -12.31
CA GLU A 62 -2.18 1.70 -11.20
C GLU A 62 -3.52 1.49 -10.50
N VAL A 63 -3.54 1.83 -9.21
CA VAL A 63 -4.78 2.07 -8.46
C VAL A 63 -4.92 3.55 -8.14
N ILE A 64 -6.15 3.97 -7.86
CA ILE A 64 -6.45 5.27 -7.28
C ILE A 64 -6.42 5.13 -5.76
N LEU A 65 -5.51 5.84 -5.12
CA LEU A 65 -5.42 5.93 -3.67
C LEU A 65 -6.71 6.57 -3.11
N PRO A 66 -7.47 5.86 -2.26
CA PRO A 66 -8.70 6.41 -1.67
C PRO A 66 -8.42 7.71 -0.91
N LEU A 67 -9.40 8.62 -0.88
CA LEU A 67 -9.32 9.93 -0.22
C LEU A 67 -8.32 10.93 -0.81
N MET A 68 -7.25 10.47 -1.45
CA MET A 68 -6.19 11.30 -2.02
C MET A 68 -6.33 11.53 -3.53
N ASN A 69 -7.11 10.68 -4.21
CA ASN A 69 -7.29 10.70 -5.67
C ASN A 69 -5.97 10.73 -6.45
N ARG A 70 -4.93 10.10 -5.88
CA ARG A 70 -3.59 9.97 -6.48
C ARG A 70 -3.46 8.60 -7.11
N ARG A 71 -2.83 8.52 -8.28
CA ARG A 71 -2.45 7.25 -8.89
C ARG A 71 -1.19 6.72 -8.22
N ILE A 72 -1.21 5.45 -7.84
CA ILE A 72 -0.03 4.74 -7.31
C ILE A 72 0.13 3.40 -8.03
N PRO A 73 1.38 2.99 -8.33
CA PRO A 73 1.65 1.78 -9.09
C PRO A 73 1.35 0.50 -8.29
N ILE A 74 0.98 -0.54 -9.02
CA ILE A 74 0.98 -1.93 -8.55
C ILE A 74 2.32 -2.53 -8.95
N LEU A 75 3.09 -3.00 -7.98
CA LEU A 75 4.46 -3.49 -8.18
C LEU A 75 4.61 -4.95 -7.76
N ALA A 76 5.55 -5.64 -8.41
CA ALA A 76 5.93 -7.01 -8.08
C ALA A 76 6.92 -7.01 -6.93
N ASP A 77 6.55 -7.55 -5.77
CA ASP A 77 7.49 -7.70 -4.66
C ASP A 77 7.15 -8.93 -3.82
N GLU A 78 8.15 -9.73 -3.48
CA GLU A 78 8.02 -10.93 -2.65
C GLU A 78 7.63 -10.61 -1.20
N HIS A 79 7.71 -9.33 -0.78
CA HIS A 79 7.15 -8.89 0.50
C HIS A 79 5.63 -9.11 0.57
N ALA A 80 4.94 -9.08 -0.58
CA ALA A 80 3.55 -9.49 -0.66
C ALA A 80 3.46 -11.02 -0.65
N ASP A 81 2.92 -11.55 0.45
CA ASP A 81 2.66 -12.97 0.65
C ASP A 81 1.23 -13.31 0.19
N MET A 82 1.12 -14.24 -0.77
CA MET A 82 -0.14 -14.64 -1.38
C MET A 82 -1.13 -15.28 -0.39
N GLU A 83 -0.62 -15.89 0.68
CA GLU A 83 -1.42 -16.61 1.68
C GLU A 83 -1.88 -15.69 2.83
N LYS A 84 -1.31 -14.49 2.94
CA LYS A 84 -1.64 -13.55 4.02
C LYS A 84 -2.62 -12.48 3.58
N GLY A 85 -3.68 -12.32 4.36
CA GLY A 85 -4.70 -11.29 4.12
C GLY A 85 -5.31 -11.46 2.73
N THR A 86 -5.13 -10.44 1.89
CA THR A 86 -5.67 -10.41 0.52
C THR A 86 -4.61 -10.72 -0.55
N GLY A 87 -3.34 -10.87 -0.18
CA GLY A 87 -2.20 -10.91 -1.10
C GLY A 87 -1.78 -9.55 -1.67
N CYS A 88 -2.48 -8.46 -1.33
CA CYS A 88 -2.13 -7.08 -1.70
C CYS A 88 -1.66 -6.31 -0.47
N VAL A 89 -0.47 -5.71 -0.54
CA VAL A 89 0.13 -4.94 0.55
C VAL A 89 0.27 -3.48 0.13
N LYS A 90 -0.33 -2.55 0.88
CA LYS A 90 -0.04 -1.11 0.67
C LYS A 90 1.40 -0.82 1.09
N ILE A 91 2.11 -0.02 0.31
CA ILE A 91 3.49 0.37 0.58
C ILE A 91 3.52 1.83 1.04
N THR A 92 3.94 2.04 2.28
CA THR A 92 4.07 3.33 2.98
C THR A 92 5.51 3.59 3.44
N PRO A 93 6.46 3.90 2.52
CA PRO A 93 7.89 3.84 2.82
C PRO A 93 8.35 4.72 3.99
N ALA A 94 7.69 5.86 4.22
CA ALA A 94 8.07 6.78 5.29
C ALA A 94 7.59 6.34 6.70
N HIS A 95 6.77 5.29 6.81
CA HIS A 95 6.07 4.94 8.06
C HIS A 95 6.19 3.47 8.46
N ASP A 96 6.91 2.64 7.70
CA ASP A 96 7.16 1.24 8.03
C ASP A 96 8.53 0.77 7.54
N PHE A 97 9.25 0.01 8.34
CA PHE A 97 10.60 -0.45 7.98
C PHE A 97 10.60 -1.44 6.82
N ASN A 98 9.58 -2.30 6.68
CA ASN A 98 9.50 -3.22 5.55
C ASN A 98 9.08 -2.49 4.28
N ASP A 99 8.08 -1.60 4.39
CA ASP A 99 7.66 -0.76 3.25
C ASP A 99 8.79 0.16 2.80
N TYR A 100 9.66 0.62 3.70
CA TYR A 100 10.84 1.40 3.38
C TYR A 100 11.77 0.63 2.43
N GLU A 101 12.09 -0.64 2.74
CA GLU A 101 12.94 -1.47 1.89
C GLU A 101 12.28 -1.78 0.53
N VAL A 102 10.96 -2.01 0.50
CA VAL A 102 10.21 -2.12 -0.77
C VAL A 102 10.29 -0.81 -1.55
N GLY A 103 10.01 0.31 -0.90
CA GLY A 103 10.07 1.64 -1.51
C GLY A 103 11.45 1.96 -2.10
N ARG A 104 12.53 1.58 -1.42
CA ARG A 104 13.91 1.73 -1.91
C ARG A 104 14.18 0.86 -3.13
N ARG A 105 13.79 -0.42 -3.13
CA ARG A 105 13.98 -1.34 -4.27
C ARG A 105 13.23 -0.88 -5.52
N HIS A 106 12.04 -0.32 -5.35
CA HIS A 106 11.17 0.13 -6.45
C HIS A 106 11.20 1.64 -6.70
N GLN A 107 12.10 2.37 -6.04
CA GLN A 107 12.27 3.81 -6.18
C GLN A 107 10.96 4.61 -5.97
N LEU A 108 10.15 4.17 -5.00
CA LEU A 108 8.89 4.84 -4.65
C LEU A 108 9.17 6.11 -3.85
N PRO A 109 8.36 7.17 -4.03
CA PRO A 109 8.49 8.37 -3.22
C PRO A 109 8.31 8.08 -1.72
N MET A 110 9.06 8.79 -0.89
CA MET A 110 8.91 8.75 0.56
C MET A 110 8.06 9.94 1.01
N ILE A 111 6.80 9.67 1.34
CA ILE A 111 5.84 10.72 1.73
C ILE A 111 5.60 10.67 3.23
N ASN A 112 6.18 11.61 3.95
CA ASN A 112 5.93 11.80 5.37
C ASN A 112 4.61 12.54 5.61
N ILE A 113 3.70 11.89 6.33
CA ILE A 113 2.37 12.41 6.66
C ILE A 113 2.22 12.79 8.14
N MET A 114 3.22 12.52 8.98
CA MET A 114 3.17 12.78 10.41
C MET A 114 4.27 13.76 10.85
N ASP A 115 4.00 14.54 11.88
CA ASP A 115 5.03 15.28 12.61
C ASP A 115 5.64 14.42 13.73
N PHE A 116 6.61 14.99 14.47
CA PHE A 116 7.29 14.29 15.57
C PHE A 116 6.39 14.02 16.78
N ASP A 117 5.25 14.71 16.89
CA ASP A 117 4.25 14.51 17.93
C ASP A 117 3.21 13.44 17.53
N GLY A 118 3.31 12.90 16.30
CA GLY A 118 2.41 11.88 15.76
C GLY A 118 1.10 12.46 15.20
N ASN A 119 1.01 13.78 15.00
CA ASN A 119 -0.16 14.38 14.36
C ASN A 119 -0.07 14.27 12.84
N ILE A 120 -1.23 14.16 12.18
CA ILE A 120 -1.30 14.25 10.72
C ILE A 120 -0.98 15.68 10.29
N ARG A 121 -0.01 15.81 9.37
CA ARG A 121 0.39 17.10 8.80
C ARG A 121 -0.70 17.69 7.91
N VAL A 122 -0.81 19.01 7.91
CA VAL A 122 -1.67 19.76 6.95
C VAL A 122 -1.16 19.60 5.52
N SER A 123 0.14 19.42 5.35
CA SER A 123 0.77 19.14 4.06
C SER A 123 1.85 18.09 4.23
N ALA A 124 1.80 17.07 3.38
CA ALA A 124 2.79 16.01 3.40
C ALA A 124 4.16 16.54 2.96
N GLU A 125 5.20 15.93 3.49
CA GLU A 125 6.59 16.24 3.17
C GLU A 125 7.15 15.10 2.33
N VAL A 126 7.66 15.41 1.14
CA VAL A 126 8.37 14.43 0.30
C VAL A 126 9.83 14.43 0.74
N LEU A 127 10.31 13.28 1.18
CA LEU A 127 11.69 13.11 1.61
C LEU A 127 12.56 12.74 0.41
N ASP A 128 13.73 13.37 0.31
CA ASP A 128 14.75 13.10 -0.71
C ASP A 128 15.53 11.79 -0.46
#